data_AF-A0A7S1MUW9-F1
#
_entry.id   AF-A0A7S1MUW9-F1
#
_cell.length_a   1.000
_cell.length_b   1.000
_cell.length_c   1.000
_cell.angle_alpha   90.00
_cell.angle_beta   90.00
_cell.angle_gamma   90.00
#
_symmetry.space_group_name_H-M   'P 1'
#
loop_
_entity.id
_entity.type
_entity.pdbx_description
1 polymer ?
#
loop_
_entity_poly.entity_id
_entity_poly.type
_entity_poly.pdbx_seq_one_letter_code
_entity_poly.pdbx_strand_id
1 'polypeptide(L)'
;RSSRQAVLTSAGQELLIEGRRLLQELDAVANRVRRIATGWESELTMVVDDAIARRAVFDLMEAFYAQRCEDGTPPPTRLKLRVEVLAGTWEALLHGEADLALGVPAPSASSSIHCEP
;
A
#
# COMPACT_ATOMS: atom_id res chain seq x y z
N ARG A 1 8.29 -41.34 -3.02
CA ARG A 1 8.96 -40.02 -3.06
C ARG A 1 8.29 -39.15 -2.00
N SER A 2 8.87 -39.06 -0.79
CA SER A 2 8.30 -38.28 0.31
C SER A 2 8.91 -36.88 0.26
N SER A 3 8.08 -35.87 0.00
CA SER A 3 8.46 -34.47 0.04
C SER A 3 8.59 -34.04 1.51
N ARG A 4 9.83 -33.91 1.98
CA ARG A 4 10.14 -33.33 3.29
C ARG A 4 9.70 -31.86 3.26
N GLN A 5 8.65 -31.55 4.00
CA GLN A 5 8.16 -30.18 4.16
C GLN A 5 9.15 -29.42 5.05
N ALA A 6 9.78 -28.38 4.51
CA ALA A 6 10.72 -27.55 5.27
C ALA A 6 9.92 -26.71 6.27
N VAL A 7 10.20 -26.91 7.56
CA VAL A 7 9.64 -26.10 8.66
C VAL A 7 10.72 -25.14 9.11
N LEU A 8 10.37 -23.86 9.28
CA LEU A 8 11.28 -22.86 9.80
C LEU A 8 11.73 -23.23 11.22
N THR A 9 13.01 -23.02 11.51
CA THR A 9 13.52 -23.11 12.87
C THR A 9 13.11 -21.86 13.65
N SER A 10 13.21 -21.88 14.98
CA SER A 10 12.96 -20.68 15.81
C SER A 10 13.80 -19.48 15.36
N ALA A 11 15.07 -19.70 15.05
CA ALA A 11 15.96 -18.68 14.50
C ALA A 11 15.53 -18.23 13.08
N GLY A 12 15.03 -19.15 12.25
CA GLY A 12 14.50 -18.81 10.93
C GLY A 12 13.20 -18.01 10.99
N GLN A 13 12.36 -18.25 11.99
CA GLN A 13 11.14 -17.47 12.24
C GLN A 13 11.48 -16.03 12.63
N GLU A 14 12.38 -15.85 13.59
CA GLU A 14 12.83 -14.53 14.04
C GLU A 14 13.52 -13.75 12.92
N LEU A 15 14.39 -14.41 12.14
CA LEU A 15 15.01 -13.79 10.97
C LEU A 15 13.98 -13.34 9.93
N LEU A 16 12.90 -14.11 9.74
CA LEU A 16 11.83 -13.75 8.81
C LEU A 16 11.07 -12.49 9.27
N ILE A 17 10.80 -12.39 10.58
CA ILE A 17 10.09 -11.24 11.18
C ILE A 17 10.96 -9.99 11.03
N GLU A 18 12.19 -10.02 11.53
CA GLU A 18 13.08 -8.86 11.45
C GLU A 18 13.50 -8.53 10.01
N GLY A 19 13.67 -9.54 9.16
CA GLY A 19 13.97 -9.33 7.74
C GLY A 19 12.86 -8.59 7.01
N ARG A 20 11.58 -8.91 7.29
CA ARG A 20 10.44 -8.19 6.71
C ARG A 20 10.38 -6.75 7.19
N ARG A 21 10.60 -6.51 8.48
CA ARG A 21 10.65 -5.16 9.04
C ARG A 21 11.75 -4.32 8.38
N LEU A 22 12.97 -4.85 8.25
CA LEU A 22 14.08 -4.14 7.62
C LEU A 22 13.81 -3.84 6.14
N LEU A 23 13.17 -4.76 5.42
CA LEU A 23 12.75 -4.52 4.03
C LEU A 23 11.74 -3.37 3.94
N GLN A 24 10.75 -3.32 4.84
CA GLN A 24 9.79 -2.22 4.90
C GLN A 24 10.48 -0.88 5.19
N GLU A 25 11.45 -0.85 6.12
CA GLU A 25 12.22 0.37 6.42
C GLU A 25 13.06 0.83 5.21
N LEU A 26 13.69 -0.10 4.49
CA LEU A 26 14.45 0.18 3.26
C LEU A 26 13.55 0.72 2.14
N ASP A 27 12.38 0.11 1.91
CA ASP A 27 11.42 0.57 0.92
C ASP A 27 10.91 1.98 1.24
N ALA A 28 10.65 2.28 2.52
CA ALA A 28 10.25 3.61 2.98
C ALA A 28 11.33 4.67 2.69
N VAL A 29 12.61 4.35 2.90
CA VAL A 29 13.74 5.24 2.58
C VAL A 29 13.84 5.47 1.08
N ALA A 30 13.78 4.40 0.27
CA ALA A 30 13.85 4.50 -1.19
C ALA A 30 12.71 5.35 -1.77
N ASN A 31 11.49 5.16 -1.26
CA ASN A 31 10.32 5.93 -1.64
C ASN A 31 10.45 7.41 -1.25
N ARG A 32 10.99 7.71 -0.06
CA ARG A 32 11.25 9.09 0.37
C ARG A 32 12.27 9.79 -0.51
N VAL A 33 13.37 9.12 -0.87
CA VAL A 33 14.38 9.68 -1.77
C VAL A 33 13.78 9.95 -3.15
N ARG A 34 12.97 9.03 -3.67
CA ARG A 34 12.32 9.20 -4.97
C ARG A 34 11.34 10.37 -4.95
N ARG A 35 10.51 10.49 -3.91
CA ARG A 35 9.59 11.61 -3.71
C ARG A 35 10.30 12.95 -3.62
N ILE A 36 11.46 13.01 -2.96
CA ILE A 36 12.26 14.25 -2.90
C ILE A 36 12.83 14.62 -4.29
N ALA A 37 13.23 13.62 -5.08
CA ALA A 37 13.83 13.85 -6.40
C ALA A 37 12.81 14.20 -7.49
N THR A 38 11.58 13.69 -7.42
CA THR A 38 10.56 13.85 -8.48
C THR A 38 9.33 14.64 -8.03
N GLY A 39 9.12 14.83 -6.73
CA GLY A 39 7.84 15.27 -6.16
C GLY A 39 6.79 14.16 -6.06
N TRP A 40 7.06 12.96 -6.59
CA TRP A 40 6.10 11.87 -6.73
C TRP A 40 6.55 10.60 -6.00
N GLU A 41 5.62 9.88 -5.38
CA GLU A 41 5.88 8.57 -4.79
C GLU A 41 6.12 7.51 -5.88
N SER A 42 7.03 6.55 -5.63
CA SER A 42 7.33 5.46 -6.56
C SER A 42 6.10 4.61 -6.90
N GLU A 43 5.34 4.33 -5.85
CA GLU A 43 4.28 3.35 -5.81
C GLU A 43 3.32 3.80 -4.73
N LEU A 44 2.03 3.72 -5.02
CA LEU A 44 0.94 4.04 -4.11
C LEU A 44 0.06 2.79 -3.99
N THR A 45 0.03 2.19 -2.82
CA THR A 45 -0.79 1.02 -2.53
C THR A 45 -2.12 1.46 -1.92
N MET A 46 -3.19 1.24 -2.67
CA MET A 46 -4.55 1.56 -2.25
C MET A 46 -5.29 0.28 -1.87
N VAL A 47 -5.98 0.32 -0.74
CA VAL A 47 -6.93 -0.72 -0.34
C VAL A 47 -8.35 -0.20 -0.48
N VAL A 48 -9.24 -1.02 -1.03
CA VAL A 48 -10.61 -0.62 -1.31
C VAL A 48 -11.56 -1.64 -0.68
N ASP A 49 -12.55 -1.15 0.06
CA ASP A 49 -13.63 -1.99 0.56
C ASP A 49 -14.48 -2.53 -0.61
N ASP A 50 -14.84 -3.82 -0.55
CA ASP A 50 -15.62 -4.49 -1.60
C ASP A 50 -17.00 -3.86 -1.86
N ALA A 51 -17.53 -3.04 -0.95
CA ALA A 51 -18.75 -2.26 -1.18
C ALA A 51 -18.58 -1.19 -2.28
N ILE A 52 -17.35 -0.76 -2.59
CA ILE A 52 -17.08 0.17 -3.67
C ILE A 52 -17.09 -0.57 -5.02
N ALA A 53 -17.80 0.00 -5.99
CA ALA A 53 -17.82 -0.52 -7.34
C ALA A 53 -16.40 -0.49 -7.95
N ARG A 54 -15.83 -1.67 -8.23
CA ARG A 54 -14.50 -1.83 -8.86
C ARG A 54 -14.31 -0.97 -10.11
N ARG A 55 -15.37 -0.81 -10.91
CA ARG A 55 -15.33 0.04 -12.11
C ARG A 55 -15.02 1.50 -11.78
N ALA A 56 -15.63 2.06 -10.74
CA ALA A 56 -15.35 3.43 -10.32
C ALA A 56 -13.89 3.60 -9.90
N VAL A 57 -13.29 2.59 -9.23
CA VAL A 57 -11.87 2.60 -8.90
C VAL A 57 -11.00 2.59 -10.16
N PHE A 58 -11.32 1.75 -11.14
CA PHE A 58 -10.57 1.72 -12.40
C PHE A 58 -10.71 3.02 -13.19
N ASP A 59 -11.89 3.63 -13.23
CA ASP A 59 -12.11 4.93 -13.86
C ASP A 59 -11.26 6.02 -13.17
N LEU A 60 -11.13 5.99 -11.83
CA LEU A 60 -10.24 6.89 -11.08
C LEU A 60 -8.76 6.64 -11.37
N MET A 61 -8.34 5.37 -11.48
CA MET A 61 -6.96 5.02 -11.83
C MET A 61 -6.61 5.49 -13.24
N GLU A 62 -7.52 5.32 -14.20
CA GLU A 62 -7.37 5.84 -15.56
C GLU A 62 -7.27 7.37 -15.55
N ALA A 63 -8.16 8.05 -14.83
CA ALA A 63 -8.13 9.50 -14.68
C ALA A 63 -6.82 10.00 -14.04
N PHE A 64 -6.25 9.26 -13.09
CA PHE A 64 -4.95 9.54 -12.50
C PHE A 64 -3.83 9.46 -13.54
N TYR A 65 -3.74 8.35 -14.29
CA TYR A 65 -2.70 8.19 -15.31
C TYR A 65 -2.86 9.14 -16.50
N ALA A 66 -4.06 9.69 -16.72
CA ALA A 66 -4.32 10.73 -17.72
C ALA A 66 -3.86 12.13 -17.29
N GLN A 67 -3.61 12.36 -15.99
CA GLN A 67 -3.09 13.63 -15.50
C GLN A 67 -1.73 13.96 -16.08
N ARG A 68 -1.34 15.23 -15.97
CA ARG A 68 -0.03 15.71 -16.39
C ARG A 68 0.65 16.42 -15.23
N CYS A 69 1.88 16.03 -14.96
CA CYS A 69 2.77 16.73 -14.04
C CYS A 69 3.15 18.11 -14.61
N GLU A 70 3.75 18.98 -13.79
CA GLU A 70 4.14 20.34 -14.20
C GLU A 70 5.09 20.35 -15.41
N ASP A 71 5.88 19.29 -15.58
CA ASP A 71 6.80 19.08 -16.71
C ASP A 71 6.11 18.48 -17.96
N GLY A 72 4.79 18.29 -17.94
CA GLY A 72 3.99 17.74 -19.03
C GLY A 72 4.02 16.22 -19.17
N THR A 73 4.75 15.51 -18.29
CA THR A 73 4.80 14.05 -18.30
C THR A 73 3.61 13.43 -17.54
N PRO A 74 3.22 12.17 -17.83
CA PRO A 74 2.25 11.47 -16.98
C PRO A 74 2.86 11.15 -15.61
N PRO A 75 2.04 10.96 -14.55
CA PRO A 75 2.54 10.58 -13.23
C PRO A 75 3.42 9.33 -13.29
N PRO A 76 4.63 9.35 -12.70
CA PRO A 76 5.52 8.20 -12.67
C PRO A 76 5.12 7.17 -11.59
N THR A 77 4.10 7.48 -10.77
CA THR A 77 3.65 6.66 -9.65
C THR A 77 2.94 5.40 -10.12
N ARG A 78 3.39 4.25 -9.63
CA ARG A 78 2.74 2.97 -9.87
C ARG A 78 1.60 2.74 -8.89
N LEU A 79 0.38 2.52 -9.37
CA LEU A 79 -0.75 2.17 -8.50
C LEU A 79 -0.80 0.66 -8.23
N LYS A 80 -0.83 0.27 -6.95
CA LYS A 80 -1.16 -1.08 -6.49
C LYS A 80 -2.54 -1.07 -5.87
N LEU A 81 -3.41 -1.98 -6.29
CA LEU A 81 -4.77 -2.10 -5.77
C LEU A 81 -4.93 -3.40 -4.98
N ARG A 82 -5.43 -3.27 -3.75
CA ARG A 82 -5.88 -4.37 -2.90
C ARG A 82 -7.37 -4.23 -2.66
N VAL A 83 -8.08 -5.35 -2.60
CA VAL A 83 -9.50 -5.37 -2.23
C VAL A 83 -9.60 -6.18 -0.95
N GLU A 84 -10.14 -5.57 0.08
CA GLU A 84 -10.34 -6.18 1.40
C GLU A 84 -11.81 -5.99 1.81
N VAL A 85 -12.24 -6.69 2.86
CA VAL A 85 -13.61 -6.64 3.37
C VAL A 85 -13.58 -6.20 4.85
N LEU A 86 -14.47 -5.29 5.23
CA LEU A 86 -14.69 -4.86 6.62
C LEU A 86 -13.43 -4.27 7.28
N ALA A 87 -12.83 -5.01 8.23
CA ALA A 87 -11.71 -4.52 9.04
C ALA A 87 -10.36 -4.62 8.30
N GLY A 88 -10.26 -5.46 7.26
CA GLY A 88 -9.01 -5.66 6.51
C GLY A 88 -8.49 -4.38 5.86
N THR A 89 -9.40 -3.47 5.50
CA THR A 89 -9.11 -2.14 4.96
C THR A 89 -8.35 -1.26 5.97
N TRP A 90 -8.70 -1.33 7.25
CA TRP A 90 -8.04 -0.57 8.32
C TRP A 90 -6.74 -1.22 8.78
N GLU A 91 -6.73 -2.55 8.91
CA GLU A 91 -5.53 -3.30 9.26
C GLU A 91 -4.41 -3.10 8.23
N ALA A 92 -4.75 -3.01 6.94
CA ALA A 92 -3.77 -2.74 5.90
C ALA A 92 -3.06 -1.38 6.08
N LEU A 93 -3.79 -0.33 6.52
CA LEU A 93 -3.18 0.97 6.84
C LEU A 93 -2.27 0.89 8.07
N LEU A 94 -2.76 0.27 9.15
CA LEU A 94 -2.02 0.19 10.42
C LEU A 94 -0.71 -0.59 10.30
N HIS A 95 -0.68 -1.64 9.48
CA HIS A 95 0.51 -2.47 9.27
C HIS A 95 1.41 -1.98 8.13
N GLY A 96 1.09 -0.84 7.50
CA GLY A 96 1.85 -0.30 6.38
C GLY A 96 1.77 -1.16 5.11
N GLU A 97 0.73 -1.96 4.98
CA GLU A 97 0.46 -2.75 3.76
C GLU A 97 -0.31 -1.93 2.70
N ALA A 98 -0.88 -0.79 3.08
CA ALA A 98 -1.51 0.18 2.21
C ALA A 98 -1.19 1.61 2.66
N ASP A 99 -1.15 2.53 1.70
CA ASP A 99 -0.91 3.95 1.90
C ASP A 99 -2.23 4.75 1.95
N LEU A 100 -3.26 4.25 1.27
CA LEU A 100 -4.59 4.87 1.19
C LEU A 100 -5.68 3.80 1.29
N ALA A 101 -6.75 4.09 2.04
CA ALA A 101 -7.93 3.25 2.11
C ALA A 101 -9.18 3.99 1.62
N LEU A 102 -9.99 3.33 0.79
CA LEU A 102 -11.24 3.87 0.26
C LEU A 102 -12.43 3.06 0.77
N GLY A 103 -13.51 3.74 1.14
CA GLY A 103 -14.75 3.10 1.58
C GLY A 103 -14.70 2.56 3.01
N VAL A 104 -13.78 3.05 3.83
CA VAL A 104 -13.67 2.63 5.23
C VAL A 104 -14.79 3.30 6.04
N PRO A 105 -15.60 2.56 6.81
CA PRO A 105 -16.51 3.18 7.77
C PRO A 105 -15.71 4.03 8.76
N ALA A 106 -16.19 5.24 9.06
CA ALA A 106 -15.47 6.24 9.86
C ALA A 106 -14.78 5.61 11.09
N PRO A 107 -13.43 5.57 11.13
CA PRO A 107 -12.72 4.93 12.23
C PRO A 107 -12.62 5.85 13.44
N SER A 108 -12.53 5.25 14.63
CA SER A 108 -12.06 5.95 15.82
C SER A 108 -10.65 6.48 15.55
N ALA A 109 -10.53 7.81 15.46
CA ALA A 109 -9.31 8.50 15.08
C ALA A 109 -8.07 7.95 15.80
N SER A 110 -7.12 7.40 15.04
CA SER A 110 -5.75 7.21 15.52
C SER A 110 -4.93 8.43 15.07
N SER A 111 -3.98 8.87 15.90
CA SER A 111 -3.22 10.11 15.65
C SER A 111 -2.34 10.09 14.39
N SER A 112 -2.17 8.93 13.76
CA SER A 112 -1.33 8.74 12.57
C SER A 112 -2.09 8.60 11.25
N ILE A 113 -3.43 8.51 11.27
CA ILE A 113 -4.22 8.30 10.07
C ILE A 113 -5.15 9.49 9.85
N HIS A 114 -4.94 10.18 8.73
CA HIS A 114 -5.79 11.27 8.28
C HIS A 114 -7.02 10.73 7.54
N CYS A 115 -8.20 11.27 7.83
CA CYS A 115 -9.46 10.85 7.22
C CYS A 115 -10.11 12.05 6.51
N GLU A 116 -10.52 11.87 5.26
CA GLU A 116 -11.26 12.85 4.47
C GLU A 116 -12.61 12.26 4.03
N PRO A 117 -13.70 13.05 4.00
CA PRO A 117 -15.03 12.62 3.59
C PRO A 117 -15.22 12.53 2.07
#